data_AF-A0A2E8SL65-F1
#
_entry.id   AF-A0A2E8SL65-F1
#
_cell.length_a   1.000
_cell.length_b   1.000
_cell.length_c   1.000
_cell.angle_alpha   90.00
_cell.angle_beta   90.00
_cell.angle_gamma   90.00
#
_symmetry.space_group_name_H-M   'P 1'
#
loop_
_entity.id
_entity.type
_entity.pdbx_description
1 polymer ?
#
loop_
_entity_poly.entity_id
_entity_poly.type
_entity_poly.pdbx_seq_one_letter_code
_entity_poly.pdbx_strand_id
1 'polypeptide(L)' 'MAKFNGEVTFRVKFKDLGVPVGFGMTNSIIFHECATQIYVRSGWSKISKSLKDERFEVEIVDKKIGW' A
#
# COMPACT_ATOMS: atom_id res chain seq x y z
N MET A 1 -6.39 -9.51 -26.69
CA MET A 1 -6.17 -9.09 -25.30
C MET A 1 -4.68 -9.24 -25.02
N ALA A 2 -3.99 -8.14 -24.70
CA ALA A 2 -2.58 -8.23 -24.34
C ALA A 2 -2.43 -8.95 -23.00
N LYS A 3 -1.43 -9.83 -22.89
CA LYS A 3 -1.14 -10.60 -21.69
C LYS A 3 0.16 -10.06 -21.09
N PHE A 4 0.06 -9.51 -19.90
CA PHE A 4 1.20 -8.97 -19.17
C PHE A 4 1.58 -9.93 -18.05
N ASN A 5 2.86 -10.05 -17.78
CA ASN A 5 3.37 -10.68 -16.57
C ASN A 5 4.34 -9.71 -15.89
N GLY A 6 4.51 -9.86 -14.59
CA GLY A 6 5.48 -9.03 -13.90
C GLY A 6 5.31 -8.97 -12.39
N GLU A 7 6.24 -8.25 -11.80
CA GLU A 7 6.35 -7.99 -10.38
C GLU A 7 6.54 -6.49 -10.16
N VAL A 8 5.86 -5.95 -9.14
CA VAL A 8 6.03 -4.57 -8.70
C VAL A 8 6.22 -4.60 -7.19
N THR A 9 7.33 -4.06 -6.72
CA THR A 9 7.63 -3.97 -5.29
C THR A 9 7.35 -2.55 -4.81
N PHE A 10 6.42 -2.43 -3.86
CA PHE A 10 6.14 -1.20 -3.16
C PHE A 10 6.89 -1.16 -1.84
N ARG A 11 7.60 -0.07 -1.57
CA ARG A 11 8.09 0.27 -0.24
C ARG A 11 7.08 1.21 0.41
N VAL A 12 6.54 0.79 1.54
CA VAL A 12 5.63 1.60 2.36
C VAL A 12 6.32 1.93 3.67
N LYS A 13 6.49 3.21 3.95
CA LYS A 13 6.93 3.71 5.25
C LYS A 13 5.74 4.37 5.92
N PHE A 14 5.68 4.26 7.24
CA PHE A 14 4.68 4.95 8.05
C PHE A 14 5.32 5.50 9.32
N LYS A 15 4.74 6.57 9.85
CA LYS A 15 5.16 7.19 11.11
C LYS A 15 3.96 7.38 12.03
N ASP A 16 4.16 7.16 13.33
CA ASP A 16 3.15 7.44 14.37
C ASP A 16 1.81 6.73 14.10
N LEU A 17 1.87 5.47 13.66
CA LEU A 17 0.68 4.63 13.45
C LEU A 17 0.17 4.12 14.79
N GLY A 18 -0.89 4.74 15.31
CA GLY A 18 -1.53 4.37 16.57
C GLY A 18 -2.31 3.06 16.47
N VAL A 19 -1.62 1.92 16.43
CA VAL A 19 -2.22 0.59 16.38
C VAL A 19 -2.23 -0.04 17.78
N PRO A 20 -3.37 -0.56 18.27
CA PRO A 20 -3.41 -1.29 19.53
C PRO A 20 -2.51 -2.53 19.47
N VAL A 21 -1.74 -2.73 20.54
CA VAL A 21 -0.87 -3.90 20.72
C VAL A 21 -1.63 -5.01 21.44
N GLY A 22 -1.63 -6.22 20.89
CA GLY A 22 -2.27 -7.40 21.49
C GLY A 22 -3.13 -8.20 20.52
N PHE A 23 -3.50 -9.43 20.93
CA PHE A 23 -4.37 -10.37 20.19
C PHE A 23 -3.87 -10.88 18.82
N GLY A 24 -2.60 -10.65 18.47
CA GLY A 24 -2.05 -11.10 17.17
C GLY A 24 -2.57 -10.33 15.95
N MET A 25 -3.39 -9.29 16.17
CA MET A 25 -4.01 -8.50 15.11
C MET A 25 -3.17 -7.30 14.66
N THR A 26 -2.17 -6.89 15.45
CA THR A 26 -1.34 -5.70 15.18
C THR A 26 -0.72 -5.73 13.79
N ASN A 27 -0.09 -6.85 13.39
CA ASN A 27 0.50 -6.99 12.05
C ASN A 27 -0.56 -6.93 10.95
N SER A 28 -1.71 -7.57 11.15
CA SER A 28 -2.81 -7.56 10.19
C SER A 28 -3.32 -6.14 9.94
N ILE A 29 -3.44 -5.32 10.99
CA ILE A 29 -3.83 -3.91 10.86
C ILE A 29 -2.76 -3.14 10.09
N ILE A 30 -1.48 -3.29 10.42
CA ILE A 30 -0.38 -2.62 9.71
C ILE A 30 -0.40 -2.99 8.22
N PHE A 31 -0.55 -4.27 7.89
CA PHE A 31 -0.58 -4.73 6.50
C PHE A 31 -1.80 -4.23 5.74
N HIS A 32 -2.96 -4.19 6.40
CA HIS A 32 -4.18 -3.64 5.83
C HIS A 32 -4.00 -2.15 5.49
N GLU A 33 -3.48 -1.35 6.43
CA GLU A 33 -3.23 0.08 6.21
C GLU A 33 -2.22 0.31 5.08
N CYS A 34 -1.10 -0.42 5.07
CA CYS A 34 -0.11 -0.34 4.00
C CYS A 34 -0.71 -0.66 2.62
N ALA A 35 -1.51 -1.72 2.51
CA ALA A 35 -2.17 -2.10 1.26
C ALA A 35 -3.18 -1.04 0.79
N THR A 36 -3.95 -0.48 1.73
CA THR A 36 -4.90 0.60 1.46
C THR A 36 -4.20 1.84 0.93
N GLN A 37 -3.07 2.23 1.54
CA GLN A 37 -2.30 3.40 1.11
C GLN A 37 -1.66 3.20 -0.28
N ILE A 38 -1.22 1.98 -0.61
CA ILE A 38 -0.80 1.65 -1.98
C ILE A 38 -1.98 1.85 -2.95
N TYR A 39 -3.14 1.29 -2.63
CA TYR A 39 -4.29 1.34 -3.52
C TYR A 39 -4.82 2.76 -3.73
N VAL A 40 -4.95 3.56 -2.66
CA VAL A 40 -5.46 4.94 -2.75
C VAL A 40 -4.53 5.89 -3.50
N ARG A 41 -3.24 5.52 -3.61
CA ARG A 41 -2.22 6.24 -4.37
C ARG A 41 -2.03 5.68 -5.78
N SER A 42 -2.51 4.47 -6.06
CA SER A 42 -2.62 3.97 -7.43
C SER A 42 -3.59 4.88 -8.21
N GLY A 43 -3.18 5.40 -9.36
CA GLY A 43 -4.00 6.33 -10.16
C GLY A 43 -5.37 5.78 -10.60
N TRP A 44 -5.65 4.52 -10.30
CA TRP A 44 -6.91 3.81 -10.55
C TRP A 44 -7.81 3.70 -9.30
N SER A 45 -7.44 4.29 -8.17
CA SER A 45 -8.24 4.12 -6.95
C SER A 45 -9.68 4.62 -7.15
N LYS A 46 -10.63 3.75 -6.83
CA LYS A 46 -12.06 4.11 -6.71
C LYS A 46 -12.41 4.62 -5.32
N ILE A 47 -11.46 4.56 -4.39
CA ILE A 47 -11.60 5.02 -3.02
C ILE A 47 -11.22 6.50 -2.96
N SER A 48 -11.90 7.26 -2.09
CA SER A 48 -11.70 8.70 -1.96
C SER A 48 -10.23 9.04 -1.69
N LYS A 49 -9.71 10.05 -2.39
CA LYS A 49 -8.37 10.61 -2.12
C LYS A 49 -8.24 11.17 -0.70
N SER A 50 -9.35 11.44 -0.01
CA SER A 50 -9.37 11.85 1.40
C SER A 50 -8.87 10.78 2.36
N LEU A 51 -8.78 9.52 1.92
CA LEU A 51 -8.21 8.41 2.69
C LEU A 51 -6.68 8.29 2.52
N LYS A 52 -6.07 9.21 1.76
CA LYS A 52 -4.61 9.38 1.78
C LYS A 52 -4.20 9.87 3.15
N ASP A 53 -3.43 9.04 3.82
CA ASP A 53 -2.84 9.41 5.10
C ASP A 53 -1.43 9.95 4.85
N GLU A 54 -1.16 11.15 5.34
CA GLU A 54 0.13 11.82 5.21
C GLU A 54 1.23 11.15 6.04
N ARG A 55 0.84 10.35 7.03
CA ARG A 55 1.77 9.53 7.81
C ARG A 55 2.40 8.41 6.99
N PHE A 56 1.83 8.09 5.81
CA PHE A 56 2.31 7.04 4.94
C PHE A 56 3.00 7.60 3.69
N GLU A 57 4.19 7.06 3.42
CA GLU A 57 4.96 7.29 2.21
C GLU A 57 5.00 5.98 1.41
N VAL A 58 4.58 6.02 0.16
CA VAL A 58 4.54 4.85 -0.74
C VAL A 58 5.40 5.13 -1.95
N GLU A 59 6.37 4.26 -2.20
CA GLU A 59 7.32 4.36 -3.32
C GLU A 59 7.37 3.03 -4.07
N ILE A 60 7.46 3.06 -5.40
CA ILE A 60 7.79 1.87 -6.18
C ILE A 60 9.31 1.76 -6.24
N VAL A 61 9.85 0.67 -5.72
CA VAL A 61 11.32 0.47 -5.62
C VAL A 61 11.85 -0.53 -6.62
N ASP A 62 11.01 -1.44 -7.13
CA ASP A 62 11.34 -2.34 -8.22
C ASP A 62 10.13 -2.58 -9.10
N LYS A 63 10.36 -2.69 -10.41
CA LYS A 63 9.29 -2.89 -11.41
C LYS A 63 9.82 -3.73 -12.56
N LYS A 64 9.37 -4.98 -12.61
CA LYS A 64 9.69 -5.94 -13.67
C LYS A 64 8.40 -6.31 -14.38
N ILE A 65 7.97 -5.51 -15.36
CA ILE A 65 6.76 -5.80 -16.15
C ILE A 65 7.18 -6.16 -17.58
N GLY A 66 6.79 -7.36 -18.00
CA GLY A 66 6.88 -7.83 -19.39
C GLY A 66 5.58 -7.55 -20.14
N TRP A 67 5.72 -7.06 -21.38
CA TRP A 67 4.62 -6.69 -22.28
C TRP A 67 4.66 -7.52 -23.55
#